data_AF-A0A9P5PBZ5-F1
#
_entry.id   AF-A0A9P5PBZ5-F1
#
_cell.length_a   1.000
_cell.length_b   1.000
_cell.length_c   1.000
_cell.angle_alpha   90.00
_cell.angle_beta   90.00
_cell.angle_gamma   90.00
#
_symmetry.space_group_name_H-M   'P 1'
#
loop_
_entity.id
_entity.type
_entity.pdbx_description
1 polymer ?
#
loop_
_entity_poly.entity_id
_entity_poly.type
_entity_poly.pdbx_seq_one_letter_code
_entity_poly.pdbx_strand_id
1 'polypeptide(L)'
;MISITPMDQTLLKQDIIEVAFGMGVWGINTSLVALTMYSLISRGLMASRSRQVLLAVVFCMYFGDCVSEVVYILKFIAEINNLGGPPLPPIQPGPQYFCLDIFTRINFLLSDGVVCWRAWVLYPRNKKARGLLVFCMLGSVTAIVTALVIQTQQLDKAKSGSLTTISNLTYYVPLLFTNVVATILVGARFWEYRTQILDQVYSGRLERTSPVNRVLVLLTESGIIYCFFWILSMLSSVAIMGNFAAEIFECVLPQLSCIYLSTVILVSLQKSFDINTVFSGQSGLEVETHMNFAKPPSNSQATVEMPRIGVSFVDRVRRVSSWNSVVVIGPGAESTDEDTDTTYSVKTCEAV
;
A
#
# COMPACT_ATOMS: atom_id res chain seq x y z
N MET A 1 31.94 -33.02 -22.95
CA MET A 1 31.47 -33.09 -21.55
C MET A 1 31.67 -31.70 -20.99
N ILE A 2 30.59 -30.94 -20.79
CA ILE A 2 30.68 -29.57 -20.26
C ILE A 2 31.18 -29.71 -18.82
N SER A 3 32.39 -29.23 -18.55
CA SER A 3 32.98 -29.31 -17.21
C SER A 3 32.54 -28.08 -16.43
N ILE A 4 31.53 -28.24 -15.59
CA ILE A 4 31.08 -27.19 -14.67
C ILE A 4 32.17 -26.99 -13.63
N THR A 5 32.72 -25.78 -13.57
CA THR A 5 33.77 -25.45 -12.60
C THR A 5 33.17 -25.17 -11.21
N PRO A 6 33.95 -25.28 -10.12
CA PRO A 6 33.51 -24.84 -8.78
C PRO A 6 33.12 -23.36 -8.72
N MET A 7 33.68 -22.54 -9.63
CA MET A 7 33.31 -21.13 -9.77
C MET A 7 31.89 -20.98 -10.34
N ASP A 8 31.56 -21.73 -11.39
CA ASP A 8 30.21 -21.73 -11.99
C ASP A 8 29.15 -22.16 -10.97
N GLN A 9 29.48 -23.11 -10.08
CA GLN A 9 28.59 -23.52 -9.01
C GLN A 9 28.35 -22.44 -7.96
N THR A 10 29.36 -21.62 -7.67
CA THR A 10 29.23 -20.50 -6.72
C THR A 10 28.38 -19.38 -7.32
N LEU A 11 28.65 -19.02 -8.57
CA LEU A 11 27.87 -18.02 -9.31
C LEU A 11 26.41 -18.43 -9.42
N LEU A 12 26.14 -19.66 -9.89
CA LEU A 12 24.78 -20.17 -10.00
C LEU A 12 24.02 -20.15 -8.66
N LYS A 13 24.69 -20.43 -7.54
CA LYS A 13 24.08 -20.31 -6.21
C LYS A 13 23.73 -18.86 -5.87
N GLN A 14 24.59 -17.92 -6.20
CA GLN A 14 24.35 -16.49 -5.99
C GLN A 14 23.15 -16.02 -6.83
N ASP A 15 23.15 -16.33 -8.13
CA ASP A 15 22.07 -15.93 -9.05
C ASP A 15 20.71 -16.50 -8.62
N ILE A 16 20.68 -17.78 -8.18
CA ILE A 16 19.45 -18.39 -7.63
C ILE A 16 18.96 -17.64 -6.40
N ILE A 17 19.85 -17.26 -5.47
CA ILE A 17 19.46 -16.54 -4.26
C ILE A 17 18.95 -15.14 -4.59
N GLU A 18 19.63 -14.43 -5.49
CA GLU A 18 19.23 -13.09 -5.95
C GLU A 18 17.82 -13.13 -6.55
N VAL A 19 17.59 -14.01 -7.54
CA VAL A 19 16.29 -14.14 -8.21
C VAL A 19 15.20 -14.59 -7.25
N ALA A 20 15.49 -15.55 -6.36
CA ALA A 20 14.50 -15.99 -5.36
C ALA A 20 14.10 -14.85 -4.42
N PHE A 21 15.06 -14.01 -4.01
CA PHE A 21 14.79 -12.87 -3.15
C PHE A 21 14.02 -11.77 -3.89
N GLY A 22 14.44 -11.43 -5.10
CA GLY A 22 13.75 -10.46 -5.98
C GLY A 22 12.30 -10.85 -6.25
N MET A 23 12.06 -12.10 -6.65
CA MET A 23 10.71 -12.63 -6.89
C MET A 23 9.85 -12.67 -5.63
N GLY A 24 10.45 -13.00 -4.49
CA GLY A 24 9.76 -13.01 -3.20
C GLY A 24 9.26 -11.62 -2.80
N VAL A 25 10.13 -10.61 -2.90
CA VAL A 25 9.76 -9.22 -2.60
C VAL A 25 8.77 -8.68 -3.64
N TRP A 26 8.92 -9.05 -4.91
CA TRP A 26 7.97 -8.67 -5.97
C TRP A 26 6.58 -9.26 -5.73
N GLY A 27 6.48 -10.50 -5.24
CA GLY A 27 5.20 -11.10 -4.85
C GLY A 27 4.50 -10.35 -3.70
N ILE A 28 5.27 -9.89 -2.71
CA ILE A 28 4.76 -9.03 -1.62
C ILE A 28 4.27 -7.69 -2.20
N ASN A 29 5.07 -7.06 -3.06
CA ASN A 29 4.72 -5.82 -3.73
C ASN A 29 3.42 -5.95 -4.52
N THR A 30 3.31 -6.99 -5.34
CA THR A 30 2.10 -7.31 -6.14
C THR A 30 0.86 -7.43 -5.26
N SER A 31 0.97 -8.13 -4.13
CA SER A 31 -0.13 -8.30 -3.18
C SER A 31 -0.57 -6.96 -2.58
N LEU A 32 0.39 -6.11 -2.18
CA LEU A 32 0.10 -4.78 -1.63
C LEU A 32 -0.48 -3.82 -2.67
N VAL A 33 0.03 -3.86 -3.90
CA VAL A 33 -0.49 -3.06 -5.01
C VAL A 33 -1.92 -3.47 -5.32
N ALA A 34 -2.21 -4.78 -5.40
CA ALA A 34 -3.57 -5.27 -5.60
C ALA A 34 -4.53 -4.79 -4.50
N LEU A 35 -4.12 -4.88 -3.22
CA LEU A 35 -4.91 -4.35 -2.09
C LEU A 35 -5.10 -2.83 -2.17
N THR A 36 -4.08 -2.10 -2.60
CA THR A 36 -4.11 -0.63 -2.75
C THR A 36 -5.06 -0.22 -3.85
N MET A 37 -4.97 -0.86 -5.03
CA MET A 37 -5.86 -0.65 -6.16
C MET A 37 -7.31 -0.96 -5.79
N TYR A 38 -7.55 -2.14 -5.20
CA TYR A 38 -8.88 -2.52 -4.72
C TYR A 38 -9.44 -1.51 -3.72
N SER A 39 -8.63 -1.07 -2.76
CA SER A 39 -9.04 -0.06 -1.76
C SER A 39 -9.36 1.29 -2.40
N LEU A 40 -8.61 1.74 -3.41
CA LEU A 40 -8.84 2.99 -4.11
C LEU A 40 -10.14 2.93 -4.95
N ILE A 41 -10.39 1.80 -5.62
CA ILE A 41 -11.55 1.59 -6.47
C ILE A 41 -12.82 1.46 -5.64
N SER A 42 -12.82 0.58 -4.63
CA SER A 42 -13.97 0.31 -3.75
C SER A 42 -14.45 1.55 -2.98
N ARG A 43 -13.58 2.53 -2.77
CA ARG A 43 -13.90 3.79 -2.07
C ARG A 43 -14.42 4.89 -2.99
N GLY A 44 -14.65 4.60 -4.26
CA GLY A 44 -15.08 5.57 -5.27
C GLY A 44 -13.89 6.33 -5.85
N LEU A 45 -13.26 5.75 -6.87
CA LEU A 45 -12.10 6.32 -7.55
C LEU A 45 -12.40 7.71 -8.16
N MET A 46 -13.60 7.89 -8.73
CA MET A 46 -13.99 9.13 -9.39
C MET A 46 -14.38 10.26 -8.42
N ALA A 47 -14.52 9.96 -7.13
CA ALA A 47 -14.91 10.95 -6.13
C ALA A 47 -13.78 11.95 -5.81
N SER A 48 -12.52 11.63 -6.11
CA SER A 48 -11.39 12.51 -5.78
C SER A 48 -10.27 12.44 -6.83
N ARG A 49 -9.90 13.61 -7.37
CA ARG A 49 -8.74 13.77 -8.27
C ARG A 49 -7.44 13.25 -7.63
N SER A 50 -7.27 13.43 -6.32
CA SER A 50 -6.10 12.93 -5.60
C SER A 50 -6.01 11.40 -5.60
N ARG A 51 -7.14 10.70 -5.51
CA ARG A 51 -7.17 9.22 -5.58
C ARG A 51 -6.85 8.71 -6.98
N GLN A 52 -7.30 9.42 -8.02
CA GLN A 52 -6.95 9.10 -9.41
C GLN A 52 -5.45 9.26 -9.66
N VAL A 53 -4.86 10.37 -9.19
CA VAL A 53 -3.41 10.60 -9.30
C VAL A 53 -2.63 9.53 -8.53
N LEU A 54 -3.05 9.21 -7.29
CA LEU A 54 -2.42 8.16 -6.50
C LEU A 54 -2.47 6.79 -7.19
N LEU A 55 -3.62 6.43 -7.78
CA LEU A 55 -3.76 5.19 -8.52
C LEU A 55 -2.84 5.16 -9.75
N ALA A 56 -2.78 6.27 -10.50
CA ALA A 56 -1.91 6.39 -11.66
C ALA A 56 -0.43 6.23 -11.27
N VAL A 57 0.02 6.86 -10.17
CA VAL A 57 1.39 6.73 -9.68
C VAL A 57 1.71 5.29 -9.27
N VAL A 58 0.82 4.63 -8.50
CA VAL A 58 1.01 3.23 -8.10
C VAL A 58 1.06 2.31 -9.32
N PHE A 59 0.17 2.51 -10.29
CA PHE A 59 0.15 1.71 -11.51
C PHE A 59 1.43 1.90 -12.34
N CYS A 60 1.88 3.15 -12.53
CA CYS A 60 3.13 3.44 -13.25
C CYS A 60 4.35 2.82 -12.57
N MET A 61 4.43 2.93 -11.23
CA MET A 61 5.54 2.35 -10.47
C MET A 61 5.54 0.82 -10.56
N TYR A 62 4.37 0.19 -10.38
CA TYR A 62 4.22 -1.25 -10.50
C TYR A 62 4.52 -1.76 -11.92
N PHE A 63 4.13 -1.02 -12.96
CA PHE A 63 4.49 -1.35 -14.33
C PHE A 63 6.02 -1.34 -14.53
N GLY A 64 6.70 -0.32 -14.00
CA GLY A 64 8.17 -0.27 -14.00
C GLY A 64 8.79 -1.48 -13.28
N ASP A 65 8.26 -1.85 -12.11
CA ASP A 65 8.74 -3.01 -11.35
C ASP A 65 8.56 -4.32 -12.13
N CYS A 66 7.41 -4.51 -12.81
CA CYS A 66 7.19 -5.66 -13.69
C CYS A 66 8.20 -5.73 -14.84
N VAL A 67 8.54 -4.60 -15.45
CA VAL A 67 9.56 -4.56 -16.52
C VAL A 67 10.93 -4.94 -15.96
N SER A 68 11.32 -4.39 -14.82
CA SER A 68 12.60 -4.72 -14.17
C SER A 68 12.70 -6.20 -13.83
N GLU A 69 11.66 -6.80 -13.23
CA GLU A 69 11.65 -8.23 -12.90
C GLU A 69 11.73 -9.13 -14.13
N VAL A 70 11.01 -8.81 -15.20
CA VAL A 70 11.11 -9.58 -16.46
C VAL A 70 12.55 -9.55 -16.98
N VAL A 71 13.24 -8.40 -16.91
CA VAL A 71 14.64 -8.31 -17.32
C VAL A 71 15.55 -9.15 -16.43
N TYR A 72 15.36 -9.17 -15.11
CA TYR A 72 16.14 -10.03 -14.20
C TYR A 72 15.94 -11.53 -14.49
N ILE A 73 14.70 -11.97 -14.74
CA ILE A 73 14.42 -13.35 -15.14
C ILE A 73 15.12 -13.69 -16.46
N LEU A 74 15.09 -12.79 -17.44
CA LEU A 74 15.76 -13.02 -18.73
C LEU A 74 17.28 -13.08 -18.59
N LYS A 75 17.89 -12.27 -17.72
CA LYS A 75 19.33 -12.35 -17.40
C LYS A 75 19.68 -13.71 -16.79
N PHE A 76 18.92 -14.15 -15.78
CA PHE A 76 19.10 -15.44 -15.14
C PHE A 76 18.99 -16.63 -16.12
N ILE A 77 17.99 -16.61 -17.00
CA ILE A 77 17.83 -17.64 -18.03
C ILE A 77 19.03 -17.63 -19.00
N ALA A 78 19.52 -16.44 -19.37
CA ALA A 78 20.70 -16.33 -20.22
C ALA A 78 21.96 -16.90 -19.54
N GLU A 79 22.16 -16.64 -18.25
CA GLU A 79 23.28 -17.19 -17.48
C GLU A 79 23.22 -18.72 -17.41
N ILE A 80 22.05 -19.29 -17.11
CA ILE A 80 21.83 -20.75 -17.11
C ILE A 80 22.18 -21.35 -18.48
N ASN A 81 21.71 -20.73 -19.57
CA ASN A 81 21.93 -21.24 -20.92
C ASN A 81 23.41 -21.20 -21.33
N ASN A 82 24.22 -20.36 -20.69
CA ASN A 82 25.65 -20.20 -20.99
C ASN A 82 26.56 -20.95 -20.00
N LEU A 83 26.01 -21.77 -19.10
CA LEU A 83 26.80 -22.57 -18.16
C LEU A 83 27.81 -23.48 -18.87
N GLY A 84 29.08 -23.30 -18.53
CA GLY A 84 30.20 -24.05 -19.11
C GLY A 84 30.50 -23.75 -20.58
N GLY A 85 29.90 -22.70 -21.14
CA GLY A 85 30.34 -22.07 -22.39
C GLY A 85 31.59 -21.19 -22.17
N PRO A 86 32.23 -20.71 -23.25
CA PRO A 86 33.25 -19.67 -23.11
C PRO A 86 32.63 -18.43 -22.41
N PRO A 87 33.41 -17.68 -21.62
CA PRO A 87 32.89 -16.49 -20.94
C PRO A 87 32.20 -15.60 -21.97
N LEU A 88 30.93 -15.29 -21.71
CA LEU A 88 30.16 -14.39 -22.56
C LEU A 88 30.98 -13.12 -22.78
N PRO A 89 31.11 -12.63 -24.03
CA PRO A 89 31.73 -11.32 -24.24
C PRO A 89 31.03 -10.28 -23.36
N PRO A 90 31.76 -9.26 -22.86
CA PRO A 90 31.17 -8.23 -22.01
C PRO A 90 29.89 -7.73 -22.66
N ILE A 91 28.79 -7.83 -21.93
CA ILE A 91 27.43 -7.56 -22.40
C ILE A 91 27.46 -6.25 -23.18
N GLN A 92 27.30 -6.32 -24.50
CA GLN A 92 26.90 -5.13 -25.24
C GLN A 92 25.55 -4.72 -24.66
N PRO A 93 25.36 -3.46 -24.25
CA PRO A 93 24.13 -3.03 -23.61
C PRO A 93 22.97 -3.23 -24.59
N GLY A 94 22.24 -4.32 -24.42
CA GLY A 94 21.05 -4.61 -25.21
C GLY A 94 19.90 -3.71 -24.79
N PRO A 95 18.79 -3.68 -25.57
CA PRO A 95 17.59 -2.92 -25.22
C PRO A 95 17.09 -3.20 -23.79
N GLN A 96 17.23 -4.44 -23.30
CA GLN A 96 16.84 -4.84 -21.95
C GLN A 96 17.57 -4.08 -20.84
N TYR A 97 18.85 -3.74 -21.05
CA TYR A 97 19.65 -3.01 -20.07
C TYR A 97 19.15 -1.57 -19.91
N PHE A 98 18.92 -0.89 -21.04
CA PHE A 98 18.40 0.48 -21.04
C PHE A 98 16.98 0.56 -20.48
N CYS A 99 16.13 -0.41 -20.79
CA CYS A 99 14.79 -0.49 -20.20
C CYS A 99 14.88 -0.57 -18.67
N LEU A 100 15.65 -1.52 -18.13
CA LEU A 100 15.78 -1.69 -16.68
C LEU A 100 16.30 -0.42 -15.99
N ASP A 101 17.34 0.20 -16.54
CA ASP A 101 17.94 1.41 -15.96
C ASP A 101 16.97 2.61 -15.99
N ILE A 102 16.29 2.83 -17.12
CA ILE A 102 15.33 3.94 -17.27
C ILE A 102 14.12 3.75 -16.35
N PHE A 103 13.48 2.57 -16.37
CA PHE A 103 12.28 2.32 -15.56
C PHE A 103 12.58 2.37 -14.07
N THR A 104 13.72 1.81 -13.65
CA THR A 104 14.17 1.87 -12.24
C THR A 104 14.38 3.32 -11.78
N ARG A 105 15.04 4.15 -12.59
CA ARG A 105 15.26 5.57 -12.26
C ARG A 105 13.96 6.38 -12.23
N ILE A 106 13.03 6.10 -13.14
CA ILE A 106 11.70 6.71 -13.11
C ILE A 106 10.98 6.33 -11.81
N ASN A 107 11.04 5.06 -11.40
CA ASN A 107 10.44 4.61 -10.14
C ASN A 107 11.04 5.33 -8.93
N PHE A 108 12.36 5.52 -8.89
CA PHE A 108 13.00 6.30 -7.83
C PHE A 108 12.53 7.76 -7.82
N LEU A 109 12.43 8.41 -8.98
CA LEU A 109 11.96 9.79 -9.07
C LEU A 109 10.49 9.94 -8.63
N LEU A 110 9.63 9.00 -9.03
CA LEU A 110 8.23 8.97 -8.61
C LEU A 110 8.12 8.75 -7.10
N SER A 111 8.94 7.87 -6.53
CA SER A 111 9.00 7.64 -5.08
C SER A 111 9.40 8.91 -4.32
N ASP A 112 10.49 9.57 -4.70
CA ASP A 112 10.94 10.86 -4.15
C ASP A 112 9.85 11.93 -4.27
N GLY A 113 9.17 11.98 -5.42
CA GLY A 113 8.06 12.88 -5.67
C GLY A 113 6.91 12.68 -4.68
N VAL A 114 6.54 11.43 -4.39
CA VAL A 114 5.53 11.13 -3.36
C VAL A 114 6.04 11.53 -1.97
N VAL A 115 7.32 11.33 -1.67
CA VAL A 115 7.90 11.73 -0.39
C VAL A 115 7.84 13.24 -0.18
N CYS A 116 8.26 13.99 -1.19
CA CYS A 116 8.16 15.44 -1.19
C CYS A 116 6.71 15.90 -1.13
N TRP A 117 5.79 15.25 -1.84
CA TRP A 117 4.38 15.59 -1.82
C TRP A 117 3.78 15.46 -0.41
N ARG A 118 4.13 14.40 0.35
CA ARG A 118 3.67 14.25 1.74
C ARG A 118 4.13 15.39 2.63
N ALA A 119 5.41 15.77 2.54
CA ALA A 119 5.93 16.93 3.26
C ALA A 119 5.25 18.23 2.79
N TRP A 120 5.02 18.38 1.48
CA TRP A 120 4.43 19.58 0.88
C TRP A 120 3.02 19.89 1.41
N VAL A 121 2.18 18.86 1.54
CA VAL A 121 0.79 18.99 2.01
C VAL A 121 0.75 19.47 3.46
N LEU A 122 1.75 19.12 4.28
CA LEU A 122 1.85 19.53 5.68
C LEU A 122 2.21 21.00 5.89
N TYR A 123 2.79 21.65 4.86
CA TYR A 123 3.25 23.04 4.90
C TYR A 123 2.51 23.93 3.88
N PRO A 124 1.21 24.21 4.05
CA PRO A 124 0.44 24.99 3.07
C PRO A 124 0.89 26.45 2.92
N ARG A 125 1.34 27.08 4.02
CA ARG A 125 1.70 28.51 4.09
C ARG A 125 3.21 28.78 4.16
N ASN A 126 4.04 27.77 4.43
CA ASN A 126 5.48 27.97 4.59
C ASN A 126 6.21 27.87 3.24
N LYS A 127 6.44 29.03 2.62
CA LYS A 127 7.14 29.14 1.32
C LYS A 127 8.58 28.61 1.37
N LYS A 128 9.27 28.71 2.51
CA LYS A 128 10.66 28.24 2.66
C LYS A 128 10.75 26.71 2.58
N ALA A 129 9.89 26.01 3.33
CA ALA A 129 9.82 24.54 3.28
C ALA A 129 9.46 24.03 1.89
N ARG A 130 8.50 24.68 1.22
CA ARG A 130 8.14 24.38 -0.17
C ARG A 130 9.29 24.63 -1.15
N GLY A 131 9.96 25.78 -1.05
CA GLY A 131 11.14 26.09 -1.87
C GLY A 131 12.26 25.07 -1.70
N LEU A 132 12.51 24.64 -0.46
CA LEU A 132 13.48 23.58 -0.17
C LEU A 132 13.09 22.24 -0.82
N LEU A 133 11.81 21.83 -0.76
CA LEU A 133 11.33 20.61 -1.42
C LEU A 133 11.46 20.70 -2.95
N VAL A 134 11.14 21.84 -3.57
CA VAL A 134 11.35 22.04 -5.02
C VAL A 134 12.83 21.93 -5.36
N PHE A 135 13.70 22.58 -4.59
CA PHE A 135 15.14 22.52 -4.79
C PHE A 135 15.67 21.08 -4.70
N CYS A 136 15.21 20.31 -3.70
CA CYS A 136 15.56 18.90 -3.56
C CYS A 136 15.10 18.07 -4.76
N MET A 137 13.85 18.24 -5.21
CA MET A 137 13.34 17.54 -6.40
C MET A 137 14.11 17.89 -7.67
N LEU A 138 14.46 19.17 -7.89
CA LEU A 138 15.32 19.57 -9.01
C LEU A 138 16.70 18.91 -8.91
N GLY A 139 17.24 18.81 -7.69
CA GLY A 139 18.45 18.03 -7.39
C GLY A 139 18.31 16.57 -7.79
N SER A 140 17.26 15.86 -7.34
CA SER A 140 17.03 14.45 -7.72
C SER A 140 16.89 14.27 -9.23
N VAL A 141 16.16 15.16 -9.93
CA VAL A 141 16.01 15.10 -11.40
C VAL A 141 17.35 15.30 -12.10
N THR A 142 18.09 16.36 -11.74
CA THR A 142 19.39 16.65 -12.37
C THR A 142 20.40 15.54 -12.11
N ALA A 143 20.39 14.94 -10.92
CA ALA A 143 21.22 13.80 -10.55
C ALA A 143 20.93 12.57 -11.41
N ILE A 144 19.65 12.21 -11.57
CA ILE A 144 19.23 11.07 -12.41
C ILE A 144 19.63 11.29 -13.86
N VAL A 145 19.36 12.47 -14.42
CA VAL A 145 19.71 12.80 -15.82
C VAL A 145 21.23 12.75 -16.01
N THR A 146 22.00 13.31 -15.07
CA THR A 146 23.46 13.29 -15.13
C THR A 146 24.00 11.87 -15.07
N ALA A 147 23.45 11.01 -14.19
CA ALA A 147 23.85 9.62 -14.08
C ALA A 147 23.57 8.83 -15.38
N LEU A 148 22.41 9.04 -16.01
CA LEU A 148 22.07 8.46 -17.32
C LEU A 148 23.08 8.86 -18.41
N VAL A 149 23.44 10.13 -18.47
CA VAL A 149 24.42 10.65 -19.44
C VAL A 149 25.82 10.06 -19.18
N ILE A 150 26.25 9.97 -17.93
CA ILE A 150 27.54 9.38 -17.59
C ILE A 150 27.57 7.89 -17.96
N GLN A 151 26.50 7.15 -17.67
CA GLN A 151 26.42 5.71 -17.94
C GLN A 151 26.43 5.39 -19.43
N THR A 152 25.70 6.15 -20.25
CA THR A 152 25.76 6.02 -21.72
C THR A 152 27.16 6.30 -22.27
N GLN A 153 27.84 7.33 -21.77
CA GLN A 153 29.23 7.64 -22.17
C GLN A 153 30.26 6.60 -21.71
N GLN A 154 30.00 5.89 -20.60
CA GLN A 154 30.88 4.84 -20.09
C GLN A 154 30.83 3.58 -20.94
N LEU A 155 29.63 3.21 -21.40
CA LEU A 155 29.42 2.10 -22.32
C LEU A 155 30.21 2.31 -23.63
N ASP A 156 30.25 3.54 -24.13
CA ASP A 156 31.02 3.88 -25.34
C ASP A 156 32.54 3.83 -25.14
N LYS A 157 33.03 3.97 -23.90
CA LYS A 157 34.46 4.15 -23.58
C LYS A 157 35.12 2.97 -22.87
N ALA A 158 34.40 1.87 -22.61
CA ALA A 158 34.89 0.65 -21.97
C ALA A 158 35.72 0.88 -20.66
N LYS A 159 35.42 1.94 -19.89
CA LYS A 159 36.07 2.22 -18.59
C LYS A 159 35.18 1.73 -17.46
N SER A 160 35.49 0.59 -16.85
CA SER A 160 34.53 -0.13 -15.97
C SER A 160 34.73 0.01 -14.45
N GLY A 161 35.84 0.56 -13.96
CA GLY A 161 36.18 0.51 -12.52
C GLY A 161 35.78 1.74 -11.71
N SER A 162 36.67 2.75 -11.66
CA SER A 162 36.54 3.88 -10.72
C SER A 162 35.42 4.89 -11.06
N LEU A 163 35.07 5.05 -12.34
CA LEU A 163 34.01 5.99 -12.74
C LEU A 163 32.60 5.43 -12.49
N THR A 164 32.41 4.11 -12.44
CA THR A 164 31.11 3.47 -12.18
C THR A 164 30.63 3.76 -10.75
N THR A 165 31.54 3.65 -9.77
CA THR A 165 31.26 3.99 -8.37
C THR A 165 30.90 5.48 -8.20
N ILE A 166 31.60 6.37 -8.92
CA ILE A 166 31.30 7.81 -8.92
C ILE A 166 29.93 8.08 -9.58
N SER A 167 29.61 7.36 -10.66
CA SER A 167 28.32 7.44 -11.36
C SER A 167 27.15 7.05 -10.45
N ASN A 168 27.29 5.97 -9.68
CA ASN A 168 26.23 5.51 -8.77
C ASN A 168 25.98 6.51 -7.63
N LEU A 169 27.05 6.99 -6.99
CA LEU A 169 26.96 8.00 -5.94
C LEU A 169 26.28 9.30 -6.40
N THR A 170 26.41 9.62 -7.70
CA THR A 170 25.85 10.83 -8.30
C THR A 170 24.33 10.90 -8.13
N TYR A 171 23.62 9.76 -8.19
CA TYR A 171 22.17 9.75 -7.96
C TYR A 171 21.78 9.30 -6.54
N TYR A 172 22.51 8.38 -5.90
CA TYR A 172 22.19 7.96 -4.53
C TYR A 172 22.18 9.12 -3.52
N VAL A 173 23.16 10.02 -3.60
CA VAL A 173 23.30 11.12 -2.62
C VAL A 173 22.15 12.12 -2.71
N PRO A 174 21.79 12.68 -3.88
CA PRO A 174 20.69 13.63 -3.98
C PRO A 174 19.33 13.01 -3.64
N LEU A 175 19.08 11.75 -4.04
CA LEU A 175 17.83 11.05 -3.74
C LEU A 175 17.68 10.76 -2.24
N LEU A 176 18.74 10.27 -1.59
CA LEU A 176 18.76 10.09 -0.14
C LEU A 176 18.58 11.42 0.58
N PHE A 177 19.25 12.48 0.14
CA PHE A 177 19.12 13.82 0.74
C PHE A 177 17.68 14.33 0.66
N THR A 178 17.03 14.21 -0.50
CA THR A 178 15.62 14.56 -0.69
C THR A 178 14.71 13.80 0.28
N ASN A 179 14.92 12.49 0.43
CA ASN A 179 14.16 11.66 1.36
C ASN A 179 14.36 12.05 2.83
N VAL A 180 15.61 12.32 3.23
CA VAL A 180 15.95 12.75 4.59
C VAL A 180 15.31 14.11 4.89
N VAL A 181 15.45 15.09 3.99
CA VAL A 181 14.86 16.43 4.17
C VAL A 181 13.34 16.33 4.29
N ALA A 182 12.68 15.59 3.40
CA ALA A 182 11.24 15.43 3.45
C ALA A 182 10.78 14.70 4.73
N THR A 183 11.51 13.67 5.17
CA THR A 183 11.22 12.94 6.41
C THR A 183 11.41 13.82 7.65
N ILE A 184 12.47 14.64 7.69
CA ILE A 184 12.69 15.63 8.76
C ILE A 184 11.55 16.65 8.80
N LEU A 185 11.11 17.16 7.65
CA LEU A 185 9.98 18.10 7.59
C LEU A 185 8.68 17.46 8.11
N VAL A 186 8.40 16.21 7.73
CA VAL A 186 7.24 15.48 8.25
C VAL A 186 7.36 15.28 9.77
N GLY A 187 8.54 14.87 10.26
CA GLY A 187 8.80 14.66 11.68
C GLY A 187 8.75 15.95 12.51
N ALA A 188 9.26 17.06 11.97
CA ALA A 188 9.15 18.38 12.59
C ALA A 188 7.69 18.81 12.72
N ARG A 189 6.88 18.58 11.68
CA ARG A 189 5.44 18.85 11.75
C ARG A 189 4.72 17.96 12.75
N PHE A 190 5.11 16.69 12.84
CA PHE A 190 4.62 15.77 13.85
C PHE A 190 4.92 16.29 15.27
N TRP A 191 6.15 16.77 15.51
CA TRP A 191 6.54 17.34 16.80
C TRP A 191 5.75 18.60 17.14
N GLU A 192 5.64 19.55 16.21
CA GLU A 192 4.83 20.75 16.38
C GLU A 192 3.37 20.42 16.73
N TYR A 193 2.78 19.43 16.04
CA TYR A 193 1.43 18.98 16.29
C TYR A 193 1.28 18.36 17.69
N ARG A 194 2.25 17.53 18.12
CA ARG A 194 2.30 16.96 19.46
C ARG A 194 2.37 18.01 20.54
N THR A 195 3.25 19.01 20.39
CA THR A 195 3.38 20.11 21.37
C THR A 195 2.09 20.93 21.44
N GLN A 196 1.49 21.29 20.31
CA GLN A 196 0.24 22.05 20.28
C GLN A 196 -0.93 21.28 20.92
N ILE A 197 -1.01 19.97 20.72
CA ILE A 197 -2.02 19.14 21.39
C ILE A 197 -1.77 19.08 22.90
N LEU A 198 -0.52 18.86 23.32
CA LEU A 198 -0.19 18.79 24.74
C LEU A 198 -0.60 20.09 25.44
N ASP A 199 -0.29 21.25 24.87
CA ASP A 199 -0.71 22.54 25.42
C ASP A 199 -2.25 22.67 25.52
N GLN A 200 -2.99 22.17 24.52
CA GLN A 200 -4.45 22.21 24.50
C GLN A 200 -5.11 21.22 25.49
N VAL A 201 -4.51 20.05 25.68
CA VAL A 201 -4.95 19.04 26.65
C VAL A 201 -4.68 19.51 28.08
N TYR A 202 -3.49 20.07 28.35
CA TYR A 202 -3.18 20.70 29.65
C TYR A 202 -4.11 21.89 29.95
N SER A 203 -4.56 22.61 28.92
CA SER A 203 -5.54 23.69 29.04
C SER A 203 -6.99 23.19 29.18
N GLY A 204 -7.23 21.87 29.27
CA GLY A 204 -8.55 21.26 29.43
C GLY A 204 -9.49 21.41 28.23
N ARG A 205 -8.98 21.77 27.04
CA ARG A 205 -9.81 22.07 25.86
C ARG A 205 -10.05 20.89 24.91
N LEU A 206 -9.32 19.78 25.06
CA LEU A 206 -9.41 18.64 24.14
C LEU A 206 -9.43 17.31 24.90
N GLU A 207 -10.51 16.53 24.75
CA GLU A 207 -10.48 15.09 25.03
C GLU A 207 -10.16 14.32 23.74
N ARG A 208 -9.27 13.33 23.89
CA ARG A 208 -8.79 12.34 22.91
C ARG A 208 -7.80 12.82 21.83
N THR A 209 -6.67 12.12 21.81
CA THR A 209 -5.66 12.13 20.75
C THR A 209 -6.28 11.85 19.39
N SER A 210 -6.15 12.81 18.47
CA SER A 210 -6.74 12.76 17.14
C SER A 210 -6.10 11.67 16.25
N PRO A 211 -6.87 10.98 15.38
CA PRO A 211 -6.40 10.06 14.35
C PRO A 211 -5.25 10.60 13.48
N VAL A 212 -5.16 11.93 13.33
CA VAL A 212 -4.09 12.63 12.63
C VAL A 212 -2.72 12.35 13.25
N ASN A 213 -2.63 12.24 14.59
CA ASN A 213 -1.38 11.96 15.29
C ASN A 213 -0.80 10.61 14.86
N ARG A 214 -1.64 9.58 14.78
CA ARG A 214 -1.22 8.22 14.40
C ARG A 214 -0.80 8.14 12.95
N VAL A 215 -1.48 8.87 12.06
CA VAL A 215 -1.09 8.98 10.65
C VAL A 215 0.29 9.63 10.54
N LEU A 216 0.53 10.76 11.21
CA LEU A 216 1.83 11.45 11.19
C LEU A 216 2.98 10.60 11.73
N VAL A 217 2.76 9.81 12.79
CA VAL A 217 3.74 8.83 13.30
C VAL A 217 4.08 7.82 12.22
N LEU A 218 3.08 7.17 11.65
CA LEU A 218 3.28 6.13 10.63
C LEU A 218 4.00 6.70 9.39
N LEU A 219 3.68 7.92 8.98
CA LEU A 219 4.39 8.60 7.89
C LEU A 219 5.87 8.86 8.24
N THR A 220 6.16 9.21 9.49
CA THR A 220 7.53 9.49 9.94
C THR A 220 8.33 8.19 10.06
N GLU A 221 7.77 7.16 10.72
CA GLU A 221 8.42 5.85 10.90
C GLU A 221 8.72 5.18 9.56
N SER A 222 7.74 5.16 8.66
CA SER A 222 7.92 4.56 7.33
C SER A 222 8.94 5.35 6.48
N GLY A 223 9.01 6.68 6.61
CA GLY A 223 10.05 7.51 5.98
C GLY A 223 11.45 7.21 6.49
N ILE A 224 11.62 6.99 7.80
CA ILE A 224 12.91 6.60 8.41
C ILE A 224 13.36 5.23 7.88
N ILE A 225 12.45 4.26 7.83
CA ILE A 225 12.73 2.92 7.28
C ILE A 225 13.15 3.04 5.80
N TYR A 226 12.48 3.89 5.01
CA TYR A 226 12.84 4.10 3.62
C TYR A 226 14.24 4.71 3.46
N CYS A 227 14.57 5.74 4.26
CA CYS A 227 15.93 6.31 4.29
C CYS A 227 16.99 5.27 4.67
N PHE A 228 16.69 4.36 5.60
CA PHE A 228 17.60 3.28 5.97
C PHE A 228 17.90 2.33 4.80
N PHE A 229 16.89 1.92 4.03
CA PHE A 229 17.10 1.11 2.82
C PHE A 229 17.89 1.83 1.74
N TRP A 230 17.70 3.14 1.57
CA TRP A 230 18.52 3.96 0.68
C TRP A 230 19.99 3.98 1.12
N ILE A 231 20.27 4.10 2.42
CA ILE A 231 21.64 4.06 2.95
C ILE A 231 22.28 2.69 2.69
N LEU A 232 21.57 1.60 2.98
CA LEU A 232 22.09 0.25 2.71
C LEU A 232 22.40 0.04 1.22
N SER A 233 21.52 0.51 0.33
CA SER A 233 21.73 0.42 -1.12
C SER A 233 22.88 1.30 -1.60
N MET A 234 23.06 2.47 -1.00
CA MET A 234 24.21 3.32 -1.26
C MET A 234 25.51 2.64 -0.82
N LEU A 235 25.56 2.04 0.38
CA LEU A 235 26.73 1.33 0.90
C LEU A 235 27.06 0.07 0.06
N SER A 236 26.05 -0.66 -0.40
CA SER A 236 26.26 -1.80 -1.29
C SER A 236 26.79 -1.35 -2.66
N SER A 237 26.28 -0.25 -3.21
CA SER A 237 26.72 0.29 -4.52
C SER A 237 28.18 0.73 -4.59
N VAL A 238 28.80 1.03 -3.44
CA VAL A 238 30.23 1.39 -3.33
C VAL A 238 31.11 0.20 -2.93
N ALA A 239 30.59 -1.03 -3.06
CA ALA A 239 31.27 -2.29 -2.78
C ALA A 239 31.75 -2.46 -1.32
N ILE A 240 31.18 -1.72 -0.35
CA ILE A 240 31.48 -1.91 1.08
C ILE A 240 30.91 -3.25 1.59
N MET A 241 29.74 -3.65 1.05
CA MET A 241 29.03 -4.87 1.45
C MET A 241 29.33 -6.09 0.56
N GLY A 242 30.19 -5.93 -0.45
CA GLY A 242 30.47 -6.93 -1.49
C GLY A 242 29.49 -6.88 -2.67
N ASN A 243 29.93 -7.43 -3.81
CA ASN A 243 29.18 -7.37 -5.08
C ASN A 243 27.82 -8.08 -5.00
N PHE A 244 27.77 -9.25 -4.35
CA PHE A 244 26.53 -9.99 -4.16
C PHE A 244 25.46 -9.20 -3.39
N ALA A 245 25.87 -8.41 -2.39
CA ALA A 245 24.92 -7.53 -1.69
C ALA A 245 24.45 -6.39 -2.60
N ALA A 246 25.32 -5.85 -3.46
CA ALA A 246 24.94 -4.81 -4.42
C ALA A 246 23.88 -5.31 -5.40
N GLU A 247 24.06 -6.51 -5.94
CA GLU A 247 23.11 -7.17 -6.85
C GLU A 247 21.73 -7.35 -6.18
N ILE A 248 21.71 -7.88 -4.96
CA ILE A 248 20.45 -8.03 -4.19
C ILE A 248 19.77 -6.68 -3.96
N PHE A 249 20.49 -5.66 -3.51
CA PHE A 249 19.89 -4.35 -3.23
C PHE A 249 19.44 -3.64 -4.51
N GLU A 250 20.15 -3.80 -5.63
CA GLU A 250 19.77 -3.23 -6.91
C GLU A 250 18.45 -3.83 -7.44
N CYS A 251 18.28 -5.15 -7.28
CA CYS A 251 17.04 -5.85 -7.63
C CYS A 251 15.85 -5.42 -6.73
N VAL A 252 16.10 -5.23 -5.44
CA VAL A 252 15.04 -5.08 -4.43
C VAL A 252 14.59 -3.63 -4.21
N LEU A 253 15.50 -2.66 -4.36
CA LEU A 253 15.23 -1.25 -4.05
C LEU A 253 14.04 -0.64 -4.83
N PRO A 254 13.84 -0.92 -6.13
CA PRO A 254 12.67 -0.42 -6.87
C PRO A 254 11.37 -0.94 -6.25
N GLN A 255 11.33 -2.23 -5.92
CA GLN A 255 10.17 -2.88 -5.31
C GLN A 255 9.88 -2.33 -3.91
N LEU A 256 10.91 -2.08 -3.09
CA LEU A 256 10.75 -1.47 -1.77
C LEU A 256 10.13 -0.07 -1.85
N SER A 257 10.44 0.69 -2.90
CA SER A 257 9.86 2.01 -3.14
C SER A 257 8.34 1.92 -3.40
N CYS A 258 7.91 0.91 -4.14
CA CYS A 258 6.48 0.66 -4.41
C CYS A 258 5.73 0.08 -3.20
N ILE A 259 6.36 -0.85 -2.45
CA ILE A 259 5.85 -1.38 -1.17
C ILE A 259 5.62 -0.25 -0.18
N TYR A 260 6.60 0.64 -0.07
CA TYR A 260 6.54 1.83 0.76
C TYR A 260 5.34 2.70 0.40
N LEU A 261 5.22 3.07 -0.89
CA LEU A 261 4.11 3.87 -1.38
C LEU A 261 2.75 3.23 -1.10
N SER A 262 2.60 1.95 -1.43
CA SER A 262 1.36 1.19 -1.25
C SER A 262 0.95 1.14 0.22
N THR A 263 1.90 0.92 1.13
CA THR A 263 1.66 0.92 2.58
C THR A 263 1.17 2.27 3.07
N VAL A 264 1.82 3.36 2.66
CA VAL A 264 1.41 4.72 3.04
C VAL A 264 -0.01 5.03 2.54
N ILE A 265 -0.33 4.66 1.30
CA ILE A 265 -1.67 4.87 0.74
C ILE A 265 -2.71 4.06 1.52
N LEU A 266 -2.49 2.75 1.73
CA LEU A 266 -3.42 1.88 2.45
C LEU A 266 -3.72 2.42 3.86
N VAL A 267 -2.68 2.79 4.60
CA VAL A 267 -2.82 3.35 5.95
C VAL A 267 -3.59 4.67 5.92
N SER A 268 -3.28 5.56 4.97
CA SER A 268 -3.98 6.85 4.86
C SER A 268 -5.47 6.69 4.52
N LEU A 269 -5.82 5.69 3.70
CA LEU A 269 -7.20 5.39 3.34
C LEU A 269 -7.96 4.76 4.51
N GLN A 270 -7.36 3.78 5.20
CA GLN A 270 -7.97 3.14 6.38
C GLN A 270 -8.30 4.17 7.46
N LYS A 271 -7.35 5.07 7.76
CA LYS A 271 -7.55 6.10 8.78
C LYS A 271 -8.57 7.15 8.38
N SER A 272 -8.61 7.54 7.10
CA SER A 272 -9.66 8.45 6.59
C SER A 272 -11.07 7.86 6.78
N PHE A 273 -11.21 6.54 6.71
CA PHE A 273 -12.49 5.86 6.95
C PHE A 273 -12.84 5.79 8.42
N ASP A 274 -11.91 5.37 9.29
CA ASP A 274 -12.13 5.35 10.74
C ASP A 274 -12.60 6.73 11.26
N ILE A 275 -12.04 7.81 10.71
CA ILE A 275 -12.44 9.18 11.03
C ILE A 275 -13.90 9.42 10.63
N ASN A 276 -14.24 9.15 9.37
CA ASN A 276 -15.60 9.41 8.85
C ASN A 276 -16.66 8.57 9.57
N THR A 277 -16.37 7.33 9.96
CA THR A 277 -17.31 6.48 10.70
C THR A 277 -17.51 6.96 12.14
N VAL A 278 -16.46 7.41 12.82
CA VAL A 278 -16.57 8.00 14.17
C VAL A 278 -17.41 9.29 14.13
N PHE A 279 -17.17 10.18 13.16
CA PHE A 279 -17.97 11.40 13.02
C PHE A 279 -19.42 11.12 12.64
N SER A 280 -19.68 10.13 11.77
CA SER A 280 -21.04 9.73 11.40
C SER A 280 -21.80 9.04 12.54
N GLY A 281 -21.08 8.34 13.43
CA GLY A 281 -21.65 7.73 14.64
C GLY A 281 -21.99 8.72 15.76
N GLN A 282 -21.30 9.86 15.82
CA GLN A 282 -21.63 10.93 16.77
C GLN A 282 -22.80 11.82 16.31
N SER A 283 -23.06 11.94 15.00
CA SER A 283 -24.24 12.65 14.50
C SER A 283 -25.57 11.92 14.74
N GLY A 284 -25.56 10.69 15.27
CA GLY A 284 -26.74 9.93 15.65
C GLY A 284 -27.06 9.91 17.15
N LEU A 285 -26.21 10.53 17.99
CA LEU A 285 -26.53 10.79 19.40
C LEU A 285 -26.97 12.25 19.52
N GLU A 286 -28.27 12.48 19.38
CA GLU A 286 -28.89 13.69 19.87
C GLU A 286 -28.49 13.87 21.34
N VAL A 287 -27.78 14.97 21.59
CA VAL A 287 -27.53 15.49 22.91
C VAL A 287 -28.90 15.90 23.49
N GLU A 288 -29.56 14.98 24.21
CA GLU A 288 -30.63 15.33 25.14
C GLU A 288 -30.02 16.13 26.30
N THR A 289 -29.74 17.40 26.07
CA THR A 289 -29.58 18.38 27.15
C THR A 289 -30.95 18.74 27.71
N HIS A 290 -31.54 17.85 28.51
CA HIS A 290 -32.65 18.22 29.39
C HIS A 290 -32.10 18.74 30.72
N MET A 291 -31.96 20.07 30.82
CA MET A 291 -31.80 20.76 32.11
C MET A 291 -33.12 20.68 32.87
N ASN A 292 -33.20 19.80 33.88
CA ASN A 292 -34.33 19.74 34.80
C ASN A 292 -34.13 20.70 35.98
N PHE A 293 -34.92 21.77 36.02
CA PHE A 293 -35.10 22.58 37.23
C PHE A 293 -36.00 21.84 38.23
N ALA A 294 -35.52 21.70 39.46
CA ALA A 294 -36.23 21.06 40.56
C ALA A 294 -37.47 21.85 41.03
N LYS A 295 -38.52 21.14 41.45
CA LYS A 295 -39.58 21.63 42.34
C LYS A 295 -39.92 20.57 43.42
N PRO A 296 -40.42 21.00 44.60
CA PRO A 296 -40.39 20.24 45.87
C PRO A 296 -41.57 19.26 46.02
N PRO A 297 -41.60 18.41 47.08
CA PRO A 297 -42.18 17.08 47.02
C PRO A 297 -43.66 17.03 47.43
N SER A 298 -44.38 16.04 46.89
CA SER A 298 -45.61 15.53 47.50
C SER A 298 -45.64 14.01 47.38
N ASN A 299 -45.74 13.37 48.54
CA ASN A 299 -45.86 11.93 48.77
C ASN A 299 -46.87 11.24 47.85
N SER A 300 -46.49 10.10 47.27
CA SER A 300 -47.28 8.86 47.28
C SER A 300 -46.41 7.68 46.83
N GLN A 301 -46.44 6.61 47.60
CA GLN A 301 -45.73 5.35 47.42
C GLN A 301 -46.27 4.58 46.19
N ALA A 302 -45.38 3.97 45.39
CA ALA A 302 -45.58 2.64 44.82
C ALA A 302 -44.31 2.14 44.06
N THR A 303 -43.69 1.11 44.64
CA THR A 303 -42.97 -0.02 44.02
C THR A 303 -42.16 0.19 42.72
N VAL A 304 -40.83 0.08 42.90
CA VAL A 304 -39.81 -0.15 41.88
C VAL A 304 -40.02 -1.51 41.21
N GLU A 305 -40.23 -1.54 39.90
CA GLU A 305 -40.10 -2.74 39.08
C GLU A 305 -38.95 -2.57 38.08
N MET A 306 -37.92 -3.41 38.20
CA MET A 306 -36.81 -3.47 37.24
C MET A 306 -37.28 -4.10 35.92
N PRO A 307 -36.82 -3.63 34.75
CA PRO A 307 -37.17 -4.24 33.48
C PRO A 307 -36.41 -5.56 33.30
N ARG A 308 -37.09 -6.70 33.52
CA ARG A 308 -36.58 -8.02 33.15
C ARG A 308 -36.75 -8.26 31.65
N ILE A 309 -35.65 -8.09 30.93
CA ILE A 309 -35.49 -8.52 29.54
C ILE A 309 -35.78 -10.02 29.44
N GLY A 310 -36.76 -10.44 28.62
CA GLY A 310 -36.95 -11.86 28.27
C GLY A 310 -38.39 -12.31 27.97
N VAL A 311 -39.42 -11.64 28.49
CA VAL A 311 -40.81 -12.10 28.33
C VAL A 311 -41.43 -11.78 26.97
N SER A 312 -41.00 -10.71 26.29
CA SER A 312 -41.51 -10.29 24.97
C SER A 312 -41.07 -11.17 23.80
N PHE A 313 -40.03 -12.00 23.98
CA PHE A 313 -39.55 -12.93 22.96
C PHE A 313 -40.34 -14.24 22.98
N VAL A 314 -40.62 -14.78 24.18
CA VAL A 314 -41.38 -16.03 24.37
C VAL A 314 -42.83 -15.89 23.87
N ASP A 315 -43.48 -14.74 24.12
CA ASP A 315 -44.83 -14.45 23.61
C ASP A 315 -44.89 -14.20 22.09
N ARG A 316 -43.74 -13.92 21.46
CA ARG A 316 -43.64 -13.72 20.01
C ARG A 316 -43.44 -15.05 19.28
N VAL A 317 -42.64 -15.96 19.86
CA VAL A 317 -42.43 -17.32 19.31
C VAL A 317 -43.70 -18.16 19.42
N ARG A 318 -44.44 -18.06 20.54
CA ARG A 318 -45.70 -18.80 20.75
C ARG A 318 -46.82 -18.40 19.79
N ARG A 319 -46.81 -17.17 19.25
CA ARG A 319 -47.80 -16.69 18.26
C ARG A 319 -47.50 -17.12 16.82
N VAL A 320 -46.24 -17.44 16.50
CA VAL A 320 -45.84 -17.88 15.15
C VAL A 320 -46.04 -19.39 14.98
N SER A 321 -45.94 -20.19 16.05
CA SER A 321 -46.14 -21.64 15.97
C SER A 321 -47.61 -22.07 15.84
N SER A 322 -48.58 -21.17 16.04
CA SER A 322 -50.01 -21.49 16.01
C SER A 322 -50.69 -21.25 14.65
N TRP A 323 -49.94 -20.89 13.60
CA TRP A 323 -50.52 -20.52 12.29
C TRP A 323 -50.47 -21.61 11.20
N ASN A 324 -49.80 -22.75 11.42
CA ASN A 324 -49.69 -23.81 10.39
C ASN A 324 -50.32 -25.16 10.76
N SER A 325 -51.21 -25.20 11.76
CA SER A 325 -51.94 -26.43 12.09
C SER A 325 -53.39 -26.13 12.46
N VAL A 326 -54.21 -25.77 11.46
CA VAL A 326 -55.66 -25.98 11.55
C VAL A 326 -56.18 -26.54 10.23
N VAL A 327 -56.33 -27.86 10.26
CA VAL A 327 -57.26 -28.66 9.48
C VAL A 327 -58.66 -28.50 10.10
N VAL A 328 -59.69 -28.23 9.28
CA VAL A 328 -61.12 -28.47 9.56
C VAL A 328 -61.79 -28.74 8.20
N ILE A 329 -61.95 -30.00 7.76
CA ILE A 329 -63.08 -30.95 7.94
C ILE A 329 -64.43 -30.41 7.41
N GLY A 330 -64.95 -31.08 6.37
CA GLY A 330 -66.17 -30.76 5.61
C GLY A 330 -67.49 -31.20 6.25
N PRO A 331 -68.57 -31.31 5.44
CA PRO A 331 -69.21 -32.63 5.30
C PRO A 331 -69.76 -32.93 3.89
N GLY A 332 -69.86 -34.22 3.54
CA GLY A 332 -70.93 -34.73 2.67
C GLY A 332 -70.54 -35.65 1.51
N ALA A 333 -70.77 -36.96 1.71
CA ALA A 333 -71.19 -37.97 0.74
C ALA A 333 -70.22 -38.50 -0.35
N GLU A 334 -69.52 -39.59 0.00
CA GLU A 334 -69.72 -40.95 -0.55
C GLU A 334 -69.94 -41.15 -2.07
N SER A 335 -68.92 -41.71 -2.75
CA SER A 335 -68.97 -42.72 -3.84
C SER A 335 -67.56 -42.80 -4.49
N THR A 336 -66.76 -43.81 -4.15
CA THR A 336 -66.46 -45.03 -4.93
C THR A 336 -65.68 -44.81 -6.24
N ASP A 337 -64.49 -45.41 -6.23
CA ASP A 337 -63.81 -46.13 -7.33
C ASP A 337 -62.64 -45.48 -8.10
N GLU A 338 -61.51 -46.17 -7.91
CA GLU A 338 -60.48 -46.61 -8.87
C GLU A 338 -59.52 -45.59 -9.53
N ASP A 339 -58.24 -45.67 -9.10
CA ASP A 339 -57.08 -46.13 -9.89
C ASP A 339 -57.20 -45.96 -11.41
N THR A 340 -56.31 -45.34 -12.18
CA THR A 340 -54.84 -45.37 -12.26
C THR A 340 -54.53 -44.56 -13.55
N ASP A 341 -53.66 -43.56 -13.56
CA ASP A 341 -52.20 -43.62 -13.71
C ASP A 341 -51.74 -43.02 -15.07
N THR A 342 -50.80 -42.08 -14.94
CA THR A 342 -49.68 -41.72 -15.82
C THR A 342 -49.82 -41.22 -17.28
N THR A 343 -49.48 -39.92 -17.43
CA THR A 343 -48.39 -39.33 -18.26
C THR A 343 -48.68 -38.53 -19.53
N TYR A 344 -47.88 -37.45 -19.64
CA TYR A 344 -47.41 -36.65 -20.79
C TYR A 344 -48.26 -35.44 -21.19
N SER A 345 -47.72 -34.23 -20.97
CA SER A 345 -47.00 -33.54 -22.06
C SER A 345 -46.30 -32.26 -21.60
N VAL A 346 -45.07 -32.15 -22.08
CA VAL A 346 -44.13 -31.02 -22.08
C VAL A 346 -44.60 -29.97 -23.09
N LYS A 347 -44.43 -28.67 -22.80
CA LYS A 347 -43.76 -27.74 -23.74
C LYS A 347 -43.51 -26.34 -23.18
N THR A 348 -42.23 -25.99 -23.31
CA THR A 348 -41.53 -24.71 -23.29
C THR A 348 -42.00 -23.73 -24.38
N CYS A 349 -41.83 -22.43 -24.13
CA CYS A 349 -41.35 -21.36 -25.05
C CYS A 349 -41.20 -20.07 -24.21
N GLU A 350 -40.01 -19.50 -24.02
CA GLU A 350 -39.23 -18.63 -24.93
C GLU A 350 -39.79 -17.21 -25.15
N ALA A 351 -38.94 -16.26 -24.73
CA ALA A 351 -38.56 -14.96 -25.30
C ALA A 351 -39.60 -14.02 -25.94
N VAL A 352 -39.55 -12.76 -25.48
CA VAL A 352 -39.31 -11.57 -26.33
C VAL A 352 -38.31 -10.66 -25.62
#